data_AF-A0A8D7FID3-F1
#
_entry.id   AF-A0A8D7FID3-F1
#
_cell.length_a   1.000
_cell.length_b   1.000
_cell.length_c   1.000
_cell.angle_alpha   90.00
_cell.angle_beta   90.00
_cell.angle_gamma   90.00
#
_symmetry.space_group_name_H-M   'P 1'
#
loop_
_entity.id
_entity.type
_entity.pdbx_description
1 polymer ?
#
loop_
_entity_poly.entity_id
_entity_poly.type
_entity_poly.pdbx_seq_one_letter_code
_entity_poly.pdbx_strand_id
1 'polypeptide(L)' 'MTTAYVTDNTGGPILDELHHPADLFAVGAGHVNPRQAIDPGLVYDLTQEDYVPYLCGLRYNDSAVSA' A
#
# COMPACT_ATOMS: atom_id res chain seq x y z
N MET A 1 1.41 -1.24 3.05
CA MET A 1 1.92 -0.80 4.38
C MET A 1 1.57 -1.84 5.41
N THR A 2 2.39 -2.00 6.45
CA THR A 2 2.30 -3.13 7.39
C THR A 2 1.73 -2.77 8.77
N THR A 3 1.66 -1.48 9.10
CA THR A 3 1.31 -0.99 10.46
C THR A 3 -0.08 -0.38 10.56
N ALA A 4 -0.85 -0.36 9.47
CA ALA A 4 -2.18 0.25 9.44
C ALA A 4 -3.21 -0.55 10.27
N TYR A 5 -4.23 0.14 10.78
CA TYR A 5 -5.40 -0.49 11.37
C TYR A 5 -6.36 -0.95 10.27
N VAL A 6 -6.82 -2.20 10.36
CA VAL A 6 -7.83 -2.78 9.46
C VAL A 6 -9.26 -2.68 10.00
N THR A 7 -9.42 -2.12 11.21
CA THR A 7 -10.70 -1.95 11.89
C THR A 7 -10.93 -0.49 12.27
N ASP A 8 -12.19 -0.12 12.44
CA ASP A 8 -12.61 1.19 12.91
C ASP A 8 -12.52 1.32 14.45
N ASN A 9 -13.00 2.45 14.99
CA ASN A 9 -13.02 2.72 16.42
C ASN A 9 -14.04 1.90 17.22
N THR A 10 -14.93 1.16 16.56
CA THR A 10 -15.86 0.21 17.17
C THR A 10 -15.28 -1.21 17.21
N GLY A 11 -14.12 -1.42 16.58
CA GLY A 11 -13.51 -2.74 16.38
C GLY A 11 -14.12 -3.52 15.21
N GLY A 12 -15.05 -2.90 14.47
CA GLY A 12 -15.64 -3.45 13.24
C GLY A 12 -14.79 -3.17 12.01
N PRO A 13 -15.18 -3.70 10.84
CA PRO A 13 -14.50 -3.36 9.59
C PRO A 13 -14.67 -1.88 9.27
N ILE A 14 -13.65 -1.26 8.67
CA ILE A 14 -13.80 0.07 8.08
C ILE A 14 -14.86 -0.03 6.97
N LEU A 15 -15.78 0.93 6.88
CA LEU A 15 -16.82 0.95 5.87
C LEU A 15 -16.49 1.95 4.75
N ASP A 16 -16.96 1.64 3.53
CA ASP A 16 -16.94 2.54 2.39
C ASP A 16 -18.05 3.60 2.47
N GLU A 17 -18.14 4.49 1.47
CA GLU A 17 -19.16 5.53 1.40
C GLU A 17 -20.60 4.99 1.28
N LEU A 18 -20.76 3.73 0.84
CA LEU A 18 -22.03 3.02 0.73
C LEU A 18 -22.36 2.20 1.99
N HIS A 19 -21.54 2.30 3.04
CA HIS A 19 -21.67 1.55 4.30
C HIS A 19 -21.47 0.03 4.18
N HIS A 20 -20.74 -0.42 3.16
CA HIS A 20 -20.26 -1.81 3.08
C HIS A 20 -18.83 -1.92 3.64
N PRO A 21 -18.37 -3.10 4.08
CA PRO A 21 -16.97 -3.30 4.43
C PRO A 21 -16.03 -2.87 3.30
N ALA A 22 -15.15 -1.92 3.59
CA ALA A 22 -14.20 -1.37 2.64
C ALA A 22 -13.21 -2.43 2.18
N ASP A 23 -12.98 -2.48 0.88
CA ASP A 23 -12.03 -3.42 0.29
C ASP A 23 -10.61 -2.83 0.17
N LEU A 24 -9.71 -3.63 -0.41
CA LEU A 24 -8.32 -3.22 -0.66
C LEU A 24 -8.21 -1.98 -1.54
N PHE A 25 -9.15 -1.75 -2.47
CA PHE A 25 -9.10 -0.61 -3.37
C PHE A 25 -9.61 0.67 -2.70
N ALA A 26 -10.52 0.55 -1.73
CA ALA A 26 -11.03 1.67 -0.96
C ALA A 26 -10.04 2.18 0.10
N VAL A 27 -9.40 1.28 0.86
CA VAL A 27 -8.56 1.66 2.03
C VAL A 27 -7.11 1.19 1.96
N GLY A 28 -6.71 0.46 0.92
CA GLY A 28 -5.37 -0.10 0.81
C GLY A 28 -5.06 -1.00 2.01
N ALA A 29 -4.00 -0.69 2.73
CA ALA A 29 -3.63 -1.43 3.94
C ALA A 29 -4.52 -1.14 5.16
N GLY A 30 -5.34 -0.07 5.11
CA GLY A 30 -6.19 0.39 6.21
C GLY A 30 -5.86 1.80 6.70
N HIS A 31 -6.42 2.18 7.86
CA HIS A 31 -6.21 3.49 8.47
C HIS A 31 -4.79 3.63 9.04
N VAL A 32 -4.13 4.76 8.79
CA VAL A 32 -2.77 5.02 9.29
C VAL A 32 -2.68 4.87 10.82
N ASN A 33 -1.60 4.23 11.29
CA ASN A 33 -1.21 4.16 12.69
C ASN A 33 0.16 4.82 12.88
N PRO A 34 0.22 6.13 13.20
CA PRO A 34 1.49 6.84 13.30
C PRO A 34 2.41 6.27 14.36
N ARG A 35 1.86 5.78 15.47
CA ARG A 35 2.65 5.26 16.60
C ARG A 35 3.39 3.98 16.21
N GLN A 36 2.73 3.05 15.51
CA GLN A 36 3.39 1.83 15.04
C GLN A 36 4.27 2.08 13.81
N ALA A 37 3.96 3.08 12.97
CA ALA A 37 4.78 3.41 11.81
C ALA A 37 6.19 3.94 12.16
N ILE A 38 6.41 4.44 13.39
CA ILE A 38 7.73 4.89 13.86
C ILE A 38 8.70 3.72 13.99
N ASP A 39 8.23 2.55 14.45
CA ASP A 39 9.03 1.33 14.59
C ASP A 39 8.22 0.14 14.06
N PRO A 40 8.23 -0.07 12.72
CA PRO A 40 7.43 -1.11 12.08
C PRO A 40 8.01 -2.52 12.26
N GLY A 41 9.19 -2.65 12.87
CA GLY A 41 9.98 -3.89 12.96
C GLY A 41 10.61 -4.33 11.63
N LEU A 42 9.81 -4.43 10.56
CA LEU A 42 10.26 -4.78 9.21
C LEU A 42 9.77 -3.75 8.18
N VAL A 43 10.65 -3.44 7.23
CA VAL A 43 10.38 -2.55 6.09
C VAL A 43 10.61 -3.33 4.80
N TYR A 44 9.67 -3.21 3.86
CA TYR A 44 9.84 -3.67 2.49
C TYR A 44 10.48 -2.52 1.71
N ASP A 45 11.80 -2.55 1.59
CA ASP A 45 12.59 -1.49 0.96
C ASP A 45 12.75 -1.72 -0.55
N LEU A 46 12.79 -0.64 -1.32
CA LEU A 46 12.92 -0.64 -2.79
C LEU A 46 13.63 0.63 -3.27
N THR A 47 14.41 0.47 -4.33
CA THR A 47 15.09 1.54 -5.07
C THR A 47 14.44 1.78 -6.43
N GLN A 48 14.85 2.83 -7.16
CA GLN A 48 14.35 3.07 -8.52
C GLN A 48 14.74 1.94 -9.47
N GLU A 49 15.93 1.38 -9.29
CA GLU A 49 16.49 0.30 -10.11
C GLU A 49 15.65 -0.99 -10.00
N ASP A 50 15.01 -1.23 -8.85
CA ASP A 50 14.14 -2.39 -8.65
C ASP A 50 12.85 -2.32 -9.49
N TYR A 51 12.41 -1.13 -9.89
CA TYR A 51 11.24 -0.94 -10.76
C TYR A 51 11.52 -1.23 -12.23
N VAL A 52 12.77 -1.11 -12.69
CA VAL A 52 13.14 -1.33 -14.10
C VAL A 52 12.73 -2.72 -14.59
N PRO A 53 13.12 -3.85 -13.95
CA PRO A 53 12.72 -5.18 -14.40
C PRO A 53 11.19 -5.39 -14.35
N TYR A 54 10.49 -4.77 -13.40
CA TYR A 54 9.02 -4.81 -13.35
C TYR A 54 8.40 -4.14 -14.58
N LEU A 55 8.84 -2.94 -14.94
CA LEU A 55 8.35 -2.20 -16.10
C LEU A 55 8.72 -2.91 -17.42
N CYS A 56 9.92 -3.48 -17.53
CA CYS A 56 10.30 -4.31 -18.67
C CYS A 56 9.40 -5.56 -18.79
N GLY A 57 9.02 -6.19 -17.67
CA GLY A 57 8.06 -7.30 -17.63
C GLY A 57 6.67 -6.93 -18.15
N LEU A 58 6.27 -5.66 -18.01
CA LEU A 58 5.04 -5.09 -18.59
C LEU A 58 5.18 -4.72 -20.07
N ARG A 59 6.36 -4.95 -20.68
CA ARG A 59 6.68 -4.65 -22.09
C ARG A 59 6.68 -3.16 -22.45
N TYR A 60 7.01 -2.29 -21.50
CA TYR A 60 7.38 -0.92 -21.83
C TYR A 60 8.70 -0.90 -22.62
N ASN A 61 8.85 0.08 -23.51
CA ASN A 61 10.07 0.27 -24.28
C ASN A 61 11.09 1.11 -23.52
N ASP A 62 12.36 1.07 -23.95
CA ASP A 62 13.44 1.77 -23.28
C ASP A 62 13.14 3.27 -23.10
N SER A 63 12.58 3.93 -24.12
CA SER A 63 12.19 5.34 -24.06
C SER A 63 11.16 5.69 -22.98
N ALA A 64 10.38 4.72 -22.51
CA ALA A 64 9.39 4.90 -21.44
C ALA A 64 9.96 4.57 -20.04
N VAL A 65 11.12 3.93 -19.95
CA VAL A 65 11.70 3.43 -18.70
C VAL A 65 13.05 4.09 -18.37
N SER A 66 13.80 4.53 -19.38
CA SER A 66 15.08 5.23 -19.21
C SER A 66 14.87 6.65 -18.70
N ALA A 67 15.62 7.02 -17.66
CA ALA A 67 15.68 8.39 -17.12
C ALA A 67 16.44 9.36 -18.04
#